data_AF-A0A831V1J9-F1
#
_entry.id   AF-A0A831V1J9-F1
#
_cell.length_a   1.000
_cell.length_b   1.000
_cell.length_c   1.000
_cell.angle_alpha   90.00
_cell.angle_beta   90.00
_cell.angle_gamma   90.00
#
_symmetry.space_group_name_H-M   'P 1'
#
loop_
_entity.id
_entity.type
_entity.pdbx_description
1 polymer ?
#
loop_
_entity_poly.entity_id
_entity_poly.type
_entity_poly.pdbx_seq_one_letter_code
_entity_poly.pdbx_strand_id
1 'polypeptide(L)'
;MTAAVKTSERDWIERLPPLKGRLGLNADLARITWFRVGGPAEIMFRPADLDDLRAFLAAKPADVPLTVIGVGSNLLVRDGGVPGVVIRLGREFARVSVDGDRVRAGAAALDLNVSRA
;
A
#
# COMPACT_ATOMS: atom_id res chain seq x y z
N MET A 1 5.68 -26.85 -3.70
CA MET A 1 6.51 -26.36 -4.82
C MET A 1 6.16 -24.89 -5.05
N THR A 2 6.93 -23.99 -4.48
CA THR A 2 6.74 -22.54 -4.64
C THR A 2 7.36 -22.17 -5.98
N ALA A 3 6.53 -21.80 -6.95
CA ALA A 3 7.04 -21.22 -8.18
C ALA A 3 7.70 -19.88 -7.81
N ALA A 4 9.01 -19.81 -7.92
CA ALA A 4 9.71 -18.53 -7.96
C ALA A 4 9.14 -17.78 -9.17
N VAL A 5 8.40 -16.71 -8.91
CA VAL A 5 7.97 -15.76 -9.95
C VAL A 5 9.23 -15.33 -10.67
N LYS A 6 9.31 -15.64 -11.97
CA LYS A 6 10.51 -15.47 -12.78
C LYS A 6 10.92 -14.00 -12.79
N THR A 7 12.21 -13.74 -12.63
CA THR A 7 12.83 -12.40 -12.64
C THR A 7 12.31 -11.50 -13.77
N SER A 8 11.96 -12.07 -14.93
CA SER A 8 11.45 -11.37 -16.12
C SER A 8 10.08 -10.68 -15.98
N GLU A 9 9.25 -11.03 -15.00
CA GLU A 9 7.91 -10.42 -14.84
C GLU A 9 7.95 -9.09 -14.07
N ARG A 10 9.14 -8.69 -13.58
CA ARG A 10 9.32 -7.50 -12.71
C ARG A 10 10.36 -6.51 -13.21
N ASP A 11 10.84 -6.66 -14.44
CA ASP A 11 11.81 -5.75 -15.08
C ASP A 11 11.33 -4.29 -15.14
N TRP A 12 10.02 -4.06 -15.01
CA TRP A 12 9.46 -2.71 -14.92
C TRP A 12 9.81 -1.98 -13.62
N ILE A 13 10.14 -2.70 -12.54
CA ILE A 13 10.57 -2.09 -11.26
C ILE A 13 11.88 -1.33 -11.45
N GLU A 14 12.79 -1.87 -12.26
CA GLU A 14 14.09 -1.23 -12.57
C GLU A 14 13.92 0.06 -13.38
N ARG A 15 12.78 0.21 -14.07
CA ARG A 15 12.43 1.39 -14.87
C ARG A 15 11.62 2.42 -14.08
N LEU A 16 11.33 2.18 -12.81
CA LEU A 16 10.61 3.15 -11.99
C LEU A 16 11.43 4.43 -11.81
N PRO A 17 10.77 5.60 -11.76
CA PRO A 17 11.45 6.82 -11.37
C PRO A 17 12.02 6.67 -9.95
N PRO A 18 13.02 7.48 -9.56
CA PRO A 18 13.50 7.49 -8.18
C PRO A 18 12.36 7.69 -7.19
N LEU A 19 12.07 6.66 -6.39
CA LEU A 19 11.04 6.70 -5.36
C LEU A 19 11.66 7.16 -4.04
N LYS A 20 10.95 8.04 -3.33
CA LYS A 20 11.30 8.45 -1.96
C LYS A 20 10.82 7.43 -0.93
N GLY A 21 9.70 6.80 -1.23
CA GLY A 21 9.07 5.79 -0.41
C GLY A 21 9.81 4.46 -0.42
N ARG A 22 9.27 3.49 0.32
CA ARG A 22 9.88 2.15 0.42
C ARG A 22 9.12 1.16 -0.45
N LEU A 23 9.84 0.54 -1.37
CA LEU A 23 9.38 -0.61 -2.13
C LEU A 23 10.07 -1.88 -1.58
N GLY A 24 9.29 -2.90 -1.25
CA GLY A 24 9.78 -4.17 -0.71
C GLY A 24 9.12 -5.36 -1.39
N LEU A 25 9.89 -6.41 -1.61
CA LEU A 25 9.41 -7.65 -2.22
C LEU A 25 8.99 -8.65 -1.12
N ASN A 26 7.99 -9.49 -1.43
CA ASN A 26 7.53 -10.57 -0.55
C ASN A 26 7.23 -10.10 0.89
N ALA A 27 6.52 -8.99 1.04
CA ALA A 27 6.26 -8.41 2.35
C ALA A 27 5.20 -9.24 3.12
N ASP A 28 5.57 -9.71 4.30
CA ASP A 28 4.71 -10.48 5.21
C ASP A 28 3.48 -9.65 5.65
N LEU A 29 2.29 -9.99 5.12
CA LEU A 29 1.04 -9.30 5.45
C LEU A 29 0.49 -9.72 6.81
N ALA A 30 0.84 -10.91 7.34
CA ALA A 30 0.45 -11.31 8.69
C ALA A 30 1.04 -10.38 9.76
N ARG A 31 2.17 -9.72 9.49
CA ARG A 31 2.73 -8.67 10.38
C ARG A 31 1.98 -7.34 10.32
N ILE A 32 1.04 -7.19 9.39
CA ILE A 32 0.33 -5.93 9.12
C ILE A 32 -1.16 -6.04 9.44
N THR A 33 -1.79 -7.17 9.14
CA THR A 33 -3.22 -7.40 9.38
C THR A 33 -3.51 -7.56 10.87
N TRP A 34 -4.69 -7.13 11.30
CA TRP A 34 -5.07 -7.23 12.71
C TRP A 34 -5.25 -8.67 13.17
N PHE A 35 -5.77 -9.53 12.30
CA PHE A 35 -5.94 -10.96 12.57
C PHE A 35 -4.61 -11.72 12.56
N ARG A 36 -3.50 -11.08 12.17
CA ARG A 36 -2.16 -11.67 12.09
C ARG A 36 -2.10 -12.92 11.20
N VAL A 37 -2.82 -12.85 10.09
CA VAL A 37 -2.91 -13.90 9.08
C VAL A 37 -2.68 -13.30 7.68
N GLY A 38 -2.31 -14.18 6.75
CA GLY A 38 -2.14 -13.85 5.35
C GLY A 38 -0.73 -14.05 4.84
N GLY A 39 -0.65 -14.55 3.60
CA GLY A 39 0.59 -14.71 2.86
C GLY A 39 1.22 -13.38 2.43
N PRO A 40 2.33 -13.43 1.67
CA PRO A 40 3.09 -12.24 1.32
C PRO A 40 2.35 -11.36 0.30
N ALA A 41 2.52 -10.04 0.41
CA ALA A 41 2.35 -9.16 -0.74
C ALA A 41 3.55 -9.37 -1.68
N GLU A 42 3.28 -9.58 -2.96
CA GLU A 42 4.34 -9.75 -3.96
C GLU A 42 5.27 -8.53 -3.98
N ILE A 43 4.69 -7.34 -4.05
CA ILE A 43 5.36 -6.05 -3.87
C ILE A 43 4.56 -5.24 -2.86
N MET A 44 5.24 -4.62 -1.90
CA MET A 44 4.67 -3.63 -0.99
C MET A 44 5.32 -2.28 -1.25
N PHE A 45 4.50 -1.28 -1.59
CA PHE A 45 4.94 0.09 -1.71
C PHE A 45 4.35 0.95 -0.59
N ARG A 46 5.23 1.70 0.09
CA ARG A 46 4.88 2.69 1.11
C ARG A 46 5.34 4.05 0.62
N PRO A 47 4.47 4.83 -0.06
CA PRO A 47 4.83 6.14 -0.58
C PRO A 47 5.23 7.07 0.57
N ALA A 48 6.25 7.88 0.34
CA ALA A 48 6.67 8.91 1.28
C ALA A 48 5.69 10.07 1.31
N ASP A 49 5.14 10.48 0.16
CA ASP A 49 4.24 11.62 0.02
C ASP A 49 3.33 11.46 -1.22
N LEU A 50 2.48 12.45 -1.48
CA LEU A 50 1.54 12.43 -2.59
C LEU A 50 2.24 12.40 -3.96
N ASP A 51 3.36 13.08 -4.12
CA ASP A 51 4.08 13.14 -5.40
C ASP A 51 4.81 11.82 -5.67
N ASP A 52 5.34 11.18 -4.63
CA ASP A 52 5.91 9.84 -4.68
C ASP A 52 4.86 8.79 -5.06
N LEU A 53 3.65 8.89 -4.50
CA LEU A 53 2.52 8.05 -4.90
C LEU A 53 2.12 8.27 -6.37
N ARG A 54 2.04 9.54 -6.82
CA ARG A 54 1.71 9.89 -8.20
C ARG A 54 2.76 9.37 -9.19
N ALA A 55 4.03 9.58 -8.89
CA ALA A 55 5.14 9.12 -9.73
C ALA A 55 5.11 7.60 -9.88
N PHE A 56 4.89 6.87 -8.78
CA PHE A 56 4.76 5.42 -8.82
C PHE A 56 3.55 4.97 -9.66
N LEU A 57 2.37 5.55 -9.43
CA LEU A 57 1.15 5.16 -10.15
C LEU A 57 1.24 5.46 -11.65
N ALA A 58 1.93 6.53 -12.05
CA ALA A 58 2.15 6.87 -13.45
C ALA A 58 3.12 5.89 -14.15
N ALA A 59 4.12 5.37 -13.44
CA ALA A 59 5.13 4.49 -14.00
C ALA A 59 4.78 2.99 -13.91
N LYS A 60 3.88 2.59 -13.00
CA LYS A 60 3.43 1.20 -12.86
C LYS A 60 2.66 0.76 -14.12
N PRO A 61 3.03 -0.36 -14.76
CA PRO A 61 2.26 -0.91 -15.87
C PRO A 61 0.79 -1.16 -15.51
N ALA A 62 -0.14 -0.88 -16.43
CA ALA A 62 -1.58 -0.94 -16.15
C ALA A 62 -2.09 -2.36 -15.85
N ASP A 63 -1.43 -3.37 -16.42
CA ASP A 63 -1.72 -4.80 -16.28
C ASP A 63 -1.25 -5.39 -14.93
N VAL A 64 -0.33 -4.71 -14.22
CA VAL A 64 0.08 -5.13 -12.87
C VAL A 64 -1.04 -4.83 -11.86
N PRO A 65 -1.61 -5.84 -11.18
CA PRO A 65 -2.66 -5.63 -10.18
C PRO A 65 -2.22 -4.71 -9.04
N LEU A 66 -3.16 -3.92 -8.54
CA LEU A 66 -2.93 -2.96 -7.45
C LEU A 66 -3.99 -3.14 -6.37
N THR A 67 -3.57 -3.28 -5.12
CA THR A 67 -4.44 -3.31 -3.94
C THR A 67 -3.99 -2.24 -2.95
N VAL A 68 -4.91 -1.40 -2.46
CA VAL A 68 -4.61 -0.43 -1.41
C VAL A 68 -5.10 -0.97 -0.08
N ILE A 69 -4.26 -0.93 0.94
CA ILE A 69 -4.63 -1.35 2.31
C ILE A 69 -4.42 -0.20 3.29
N GLY A 70 -5.34 -0.11 4.26
CA GLY A 70 -5.20 0.75 5.44
C GLY A 70 -4.38 0.07 6.54
N VAL A 71 -4.88 0.14 7.78
CA VAL A 71 -4.27 -0.52 8.94
C VAL A 71 -4.59 -2.01 9.07
N GLY A 72 -5.38 -2.58 8.15
CA GLY A 72 -5.65 -4.02 8.10
C GLY A 72 -6.64 -4.54 9.16
N SER A 73 -7.52 -3.69 9.69
CA SER A 73 -8.53 -4.05 10.71
C SER A 73 -9.65 -4.96 10.20
N ASN A 74 -9.86 -5.01 8.89
CA ASN A 74 -10.92 -5.80 8.26
C ASN A 74 -10.41 -6.57 7.04
N LEU A 75 -9.21 -7.15 7.13
CA LEU A 75 -8.60 -7.94 6.05
C LEU A 75 -8.32 -9.37 6.50
N LEU A 76 -8.86 -10.33 5.75
CA LEU A 76 -8.52 -11.75 5.83
C LEU A 76 -7.80 -12.16 4.54
N VAL A 77 -6.47 -12.00 4.54
CA VAL A 77 -5.64 -12.33 3.39
C VAL A 77 -5.40 -13.84 3.37
N ARG A 78 -5.51 -14.47 2.20
CA ARG A 78 -5.21 -15.91 2.02
C ARG A 78 -3.71 -16.17 2.20
N ASP A 79 -3.34 -17.40 2.57
CA ASP A 79 -1.93 -17.80 2.71
C ASP A 79 -1.12 -17.73 1.40
N GLY A 80 -1.81 -17.76 0.25
CA GLY A 80 -1.21 -17.51 -1.05
C GLY A 80 -0.77 -16.05 -1.29
N GLY A 81 -1.14 -15.12 -0.40
CA GLY A 81 -0.73 -13.73 -0.48
C GLY A 81 -1.55 -12.86 -1.43
N VAL A 82 -0.97 -11.74 -1.84
CA VAL A 82 -1.59 -10.75 -2.74
C VAL A 82 -0.66 -10.50 -3.94
N PRO A 83 -1.11 -10.77 -5.18
CA PRO A 83 -0.29 -10.57 -6.39
C PRO A 83 -0.18 -9.08 -6.75
N GLY A 84 0.86 -8.75 -7.51
CA GLY A 84 1.12 -7.39 -7.96
C GLY A 84 1.58 -6.47 -6.82
N VAL A 85 1.00 -5.28 -6.75
CA VAL A 85 1.43 -4.24 -5.80
C VAL A 85 0.38 -4.02 -4.72
N VAL A 86 0.82 -4.09 -3.47
CA VAL A 86 0.08 -3.61 -2.31
C VAL A 86 0.61 -2.24 -1.91
N ILE A 87 -0.26 -1.22 -1.90
CA ILE A 87 0.06 0.11 -1.38
C ILE A 87 -0.45 0.23 0.05
N ARG A 88 0.41 0.64 0.97
CA ARG A 88 0.01 1.02 2.33
C ARG A 88 0.32 2.50 2.56
N LEU A 89 -0.73 3.30 2.70
CA LEU A 89 -0.62 4.73 2.97
C LEU A 89 -0.21 4.98 4.43
N GLY A 90 0.76 5.87 4.62
CA GLY A 90 1.32 6.24 5.93
C GLY A 90 0.72 7.52 6.51
N ARG A 91 1.37 8.03 7.56
CA ARG A 91 0.99 9.25 8.29
C ARG A 91 0.81 10.47 7.39
N GLU A 92 1.60 10.59 6.33
CA GLU A 92 1.51 11.72 5.39
C GLU A 92 0.15 11.80 4.68
N PHE A 93 -0.61 10.70 4.67
CA PHE A 93 -1.97 10.62 4.13
C PHE A 93 -3.04 10.61 5.23
N ALA A 94 -2.70 10.96 6.48
CA ALA A 94 -3.60 10.87 7.64
C ALA A 94 -4.03 12.25 8.19
N ARG A 95 -3.75 13.34 7.47
CA ARG A 95 -4.14 14.70 7.90
C ARG A 95 -5.66 14.81 8.00
N VAL A 96 -6.13 15.44 9.08
CA VAL A 96 -7.52 15.84 9.26
C VAL A 96 -7.56 17.36 9.45
N SER A 97 -8.51 18.04 8.83
CA SER A 97 -8.76 19.48 9.00
C SER A 97 -10.25 19.78 9.00
N VAL A 98 -10.67 20.76 9.81
CA VAL A 98 -12.06 21.17 9.95
C VAL A 98 -12.22 22.62 9.50
N ASP A 99 -13.25 22.87 8.70
CA ASP A 99 -13.64 24.18 8.20
C ASP A 99 -15.16 24.34 8.37
N GLY A 100 -15.58 24.99 9.45
CA GLY A 100 -16.98 25.07 9.85
C GLY A 100 -17.58 23.70 10.14
N ASP A 101 -18.56 23.30 9.34
CA ASP A 101 -19.25 22.00 9.40
C ASP A 101 -18.63 20.94 8.46
N ARG A 102 -17.50 21.25 7.81
CA ARG A 102 -16.83 20.35 6.86
C ARG A 102 -15.56 19.77 7.44
N VAL A 103 -15.46 18.45 7.39
CA VAL A 103 -14.23 17.70 7.74
C VAL A 103 -13.57 17.19 6.47
N ARG A 104 -12.27 17.50 6.31
CA ARG A 104 -11.41 16.87 5.31
C ARG A 104 -10.48 15.90 6.01
N ALA A 105 -10.56 14.62 5.67
CA ALA A 105 -9.72 13.56 6.22
C ALA A 105 -8.95 12.86 5.09
N GLY A 106 -7.66 12.63 5.31
CA GLY A 106 -6.84 11.83 4.41
C GLY A 106 -7.16 10.34 4.51
N ALA A 107 -6.85 9.58 3.45
CA ALA A 107 -7.20 8.17 3.32
C ALA A 107 -6.53 7.22 4.34
N ALA A 108 -5.50 7.69 5.07
CA ALA A 108 -4.86 6.96 6.16
C ALA A 108 -5.28 7.48 7.55
N ALA A 109 -6.22 8.42 7.65
CA ALA A 109 -6.74 8.88 8.93
C ALA A 109 -7.49 7.74 9.62
N LEU A 110 -7.22 7.53 10.90
CA LEU A 110 -8.00 6.60 11.71
C LEU A 110 -9.38 7.20 12.00
N ASP A 111 -10.42 6.39 11.93
CA ASP A 111 -11.80 6.83 12.22
C ASP A 111 -11.90 7.52 13.58
N LEU A 112 -11.17 7.03 14.58
CA LEU A 112 -11.08 7.63 15.91
C LEU A 112 -10.53 9.07 15.90
N ASN A 113 -9.59 9.37 15.01
CA ASN A 113 -9.03 10.72 14.88
C ASN A 113 -10.00 11.64 14.15
N VAL A 114 -10.73 11.11 13.16
CA VAL A 114 -11.77 11.87 12.45
C VAL A 114 -12.94 12.18 13.36
N SER A 115 -13.37 11.23 14.20
CA SER A 115 -14.50 11.42 15.13
C SER A 115 -14.22 12.42 16.26
N ARG A 116 -12.96 12.80 16.48
CA ARG A 116 -12.51 13.72 17.52
C ARG A 116 -12.16 15.11 16.99
N ALA A 117 -12.20 15.28 15.67
CA ALA A 117 -11.81 16.52 14.99
C ALA A 117 -12.91 17.58 15.06
#